data_AF-A0AAN6RMJ9-F1
#
_entry.id   AF-A0AAN6RMJ9-F1
#
_cell.length_a   1.000
_cell.length_b   1.000
_cell.length_c   1.000
_cell.angle_alpha   90.00
_cell.angle_beta   90.00
_cell.angle_gamma   90.00
#
_symmetry.space_group_name_H-M   'P 1'
#
loop_
_entity.id
_entity.type
_entity.pdbx_description
1 polymer ?
#
loop_
_entity_poly.entity_id
_entity_poly.type
_entity_poly.pdbx_seq_one_letter_code
_entity_poly.pdbx_strand_id
1 'polypeptide(L)'
;MSFVVLPAGEGVRCTSPDPRGSYMTLAMSVGFTVLLALGTTAPAVVFVATTVAASVHVAMVADPPDLSVESSAALLPALVANAVAVLLPTLLAAGLLYKTGLARTLSVEATAAVEKTLFWLVPFWVSVGIPLPLRSGSATINLAATVLTAVAVAALVTVQTRTLYREGRLVGYLAFYAAAAGVVGVLALLVLLSGGLALQREGWVVLVAGLLLPLTGTQTRVGMVGQGVLMGVFVGAMARGGGVAGLFEMVVVREQEVVFPTVLPPVIEWLGKVGDLAGGMRVRFKFLEAQKGVGVEGISVLVNDVERYRGWVAERALEEQVFAWTRAKGIVGDEYFRFGFLREGGQVLGYSEAGTWFGNGSWSQGAGYW
;
A
#
# COMPACT_ATOMS: atom_id res chain seq x y z
N MET A 1 14.11 29.04 -16.59
CA MET A 1 12.63 28.92 -16.58
C MET A 1 12.19 29.00 -15.14
N SER A 2 11.48 30.06 -14.76
CA SER A 2 10.97 30.25 -13.41
C SER A 2 9.61 29.58 -13.29
N PHE A 3 9.45 28.66 -12.34
CA PHE A 3 8.14 28.17 -11.95
C PHE A 3 7.75 28.79 -10.60
N VAL A 4 6.49 29.17 -10.49
CA VAL A 4 5.90 29.73 -9.26
C VAL A 4 5.07 28.61 -8.65
N VAL A 5 5.42 28.20 -7.43
CA VAL A 5 4.63 27.23 -6.65
C VAL A 5 3.68 28.03 -5.77
N LEU A 6 2.38 27.90 -6.03
CA LEU A 6 1.35 28.49 -5.18
C LEU A 6 1.17 27.64 -3.91
N PRO A 7 0.99 28.25 -2.73
CA PRO A 7 0.68 27.52 -1.51
C PRO A 7 -0.62 26.73 -1.67
N ALA A 8 -0.73 25.60 -0.97
CA ALA A 8 -1.92 24.76 -0.93
C ALA A 8 -3.07 25.45 -0.17
N GLY A 9 -3.59 26.52 -0.75
CA GLY A 9 -4.68 27.33 -0.22
C GLY A 9 -5.45 27.92 -1.39
N GLU A 10 -6.62 27.35 -1.65
CA GLU A 10 -7.68 27.88 -2.52
C GLU A 10 -7.26 28.28 -3.95
N GLY A 11 -7.04 27.29 -4.83
CA GLY A 11 -7.01 27.59 -6.27
C GLY A 11 -6.55 26.46 -7.19
N VAL A 12 -5.71 25.55 -6.71
CA VAL A 12 -5.24 24.42 -7.53
C VAL A 12 -6.19 23.24 -7.35
N ARG A 13 -7.32 23.27 -8.05
CA ARG A 13 -8.07 22.05 -8.33
C ARG A 13 -7.33 21.34 -9.46
N CYS A 14 -6.83 20.13 -9.21
CA CYS A 14 -6.44 19.24 -10.29
C CYS A 14 -7.72 18.91 -11.07
N THR A 15 -7.99 19.69 -12.12
CA THR A 15 -9.20 19.57 -12.97
C THR A 15 -9.05 18.50 -14.03
N SER A 16 -7.85 17.95 -14.21
CA SER A 16 -7.65 16.75 -15.02
C SER A 16 -8.02 15.54 -14.15
N PRO A 17 -9.08 14.80 -14.49
CA PRO A 17 -9.32 13.49 -13.89
C PRO A 17 -8.07 12.66 -14.13
N ASP A 18 -7.51 12.09 -13.06
CA ASP A 18 -6.38 11.18 -13.18
C ASP A 18 -6.76 10.10 -14.22
N PRO A 19 -6.06 9.97 -15.36
CA PRO A 19 -6.43 9.04 -16.41
C PRO A 19 -6.44 7.58 -15.91
N ARG A 20 -5.73 7.31 -14.81
CA ARG A 20 -5.71 6.04 -14.06
C ARG A 20 -6.99 5.76 -13.29
N GLY A 21 -7.69 6.80 -12.83
CA GLY A 21 -8.97 6.72 -12.13
C GLY A 21 -10.18 6.51 -13.07
N SER A 22 -9.94 6.32 -14.36
CA SER A 22 -11.03 6.14 -15.32
C SER A 22 -11.65 4.75 -15.15
N TYR A 23 -12.85 4.74 -14.56
CA TYR A 23 -13.82 3.65 -14.57
C TYR A 23 -13.95 2.96 -15.94
N MET A 24 -13.55 3.64 -17.01
CA MET A 24 -13.45 3.14 -18.39
C MET A 24 -12.47 1.97 -18.54
N THR A 25 -11.27 2.02 -17.96
CA THR A 25 -10.29 0.91 -18.11
C THR A 25 -10.73 -0.35 -17.36
N LEU A 26 -11.34 -0.17 -16.19
CA LEU A 26 -12.01 -1.24 -15.45
C LEU A 26 -13.20 -1.78 -16.26
N ALA A 27 -14.04 -0.90 -16.81
CA ALA A 27 -15.18 -1.28 -17.64
C ALA A 27 -14.77 -2.06 -18.89
N MET A 28 -13.63 -1.74 -19.52
CA MET A 28 -13.07 -2.52 -20.63
C MET A 28 -12.64 -3.92 -20.18
N SER A 29 -11.98 -4.04 -19.04
CA SER A 29 -11.51 -5.33 -18.49
C SER A 29 -12.69 -6.22 -18.07
N VAL A 30 -13.69 -5.62 -17.41
CA VAL A 30 -14.96 -6.27 -17.06
C VAL A 30 -15.74 -6.66 -18.31
N GLY A 31 -15.89 -5.75 -19.27
CA GLY A 31 -16.60 -6.00 -20.53
C GLY A 31 -15.97 -7.13 -21.32
N PHE A 32 -14.64 -7.15 -21.46
CA PHE A 32 -13.91 -8.23 -22.10
C PHE A 32 -14.16 -9.59 -21.43
N THR A 33 -14.04 -9.66 -20.10
CA THR A 33 -14.25 -10.91 -19.36
C THR A 33 -15.71 -11.35 -19.35
N VAL A 34 -16.69 -10.43 -19.37
CA VAL A 34 -18.12 -10.74 -19.52
C VAL A 34 -18.39 -11.35 -20.90
N LEU A 35 -17.92 -10.73 -21.97
CA LEU A 35 -18.08 -11.26 -23.33
C LEU A 35 -17.45 -12.65 -23.45
N LEU A 36 -16.26 -12.84 -22.88
CA LEU A 36 -15.58 -14.12 -22.86
C LEU A 36 -16.33 -15.17 -22.02
N ALA A 37 -16.90 -14.79 -20.87
CA ALA A 37 -17.67 -15.68 -20.00
C ALA A 37 -18.99 -16.15 -20.64
N LEU A 38 -19.63 -15.28 -21.43
CA LEU A 38 -20.86 -15.57 -22.19
C LEU A 38 -20.59 -16.37 -23.47
N GLY A 39 -19.47 -16.09 -24.16
CA GLY A 39 -19.12 -16.73 -25.43
C GLY A 39 -18.37 -18.06 -25.30
N THR A 40 -17.86 -18.40 -24.11
CA THR A 40 -17.01 -19.58 -23.91
C THR A 40 -17.62 -20.59 -22.95
N THR A 41 -17.71 -21.84 -23.40
CA THR A 41 -18.20 -22.98 -22.60
C THR A 41 -17.13 -23.58 -21.70
N ALA A 42 -15.84 -23.41 -22.05
CA ALA A 42 -14.72 -23.92 -21.28
C ALA A 42 -14.47 -23.09 -20.00
N PRO A 43 -14.70 -23.64 -18.79
CA PRO A 43 -14.56 -22.88 -17.54
C PRO A 43 -13.11 -22.49 -17.23
N ALA A 44 -12.15 -23.33 -17.65
CA ALA A 44 -10.73 -23.05 -17.46
C ALA A 44 -10.28 -21.79 -18.22
N VAL A 45 -10.79 -21.59 -19.44
CA VAL A 45 -10.47 -20.42 -20.27
C VAL A 45 -10.99 -19.15 -19.61
N VAL A 46 -12.26 -19.18 -19.16
CA VAL A 46 -12.87 -18.05 -18.45
C VAL A 46 -12.10 -17.71 -17.17
N PHE A 47 -11.74 -18.72 -16.39
CA PHE A 47 -11.00 -18.54 -15.14
C PHE A 47 -9.60 -17.95 -15.37
N VAL A 48 -8.81 -18.53 -16.27
CA VAL A 48 -7.45 -18.06 -16.56
C VAL A 48 -7.50 -16.66 -17.16
N ALA A 49 -8.35 -16.41 -18.15
CA ALA A 49 -8.46 -15.08 -18.76
C ALA A 49 -8.88 -14.01 -17.75
N THR A 50 -9.83 -14.34 -16.85
CA THR A 50 -10.27 -13.42 -15.80
C THR A 50 -9.16 -13.15 -14.77
N THR A 51 -8.39 -14.18 -14.39
CA THR A 51 -7.26 -14.03 -13.48
C THR A 51 -6.16 -13.17 -14.09
N VAL A 52 -5.79 -13.42 -15.35
CA VAL A 52 -4.81 -12.59 -16.08
C VAL A 52 -5.28 -11.14 -16.17
N ALA A 53 -6.53 -10.92 -16.61
CA ALA A 53 -7.08 -9.58 -16.75
C ALA A 53 -7.06 -8.81 -15.42
N ALA A 54 -7.48 -9.45 -14.32
CA ALA A 54 -7.48 -8.83 -13.00
C ALA A 54 -6.06 -8.56 -12.47
N SER A 55 -5.13 -9.53 -12.58
CA SER A 55 -3.75 -9.35 -12.13
C SER A 55 -3.07 -8.19 -12.86
N VAL A 56 -3.21 -8.12 -14.18
CA VAL A 56 -2.63 -7.04 -14.99
C VAL A 56 -3.32 -5.70 -14.69
N HIS A 57 -4.64 -5.69 -14.56
CA HIS A 57 -5.39 -4.48 -14.23
C HIS A 57 -4.95 -3.89 -12.89
N VAL A 58 -4.79 -4.73 -11.85
CA VAL A 58 -4.33 -4.26 -10.54
C VAL A 58 -2.88 -3.79 -10.59
N ALA A 59 -1.97 -4.61 -11.14
CA ALA A 59 -0.53 -4.33 -11.13
C ALA A 59 -0.11 -3.12 -11.98
N MET A 60 -0.90 -2.75 -13.00
CA MET A 60 -0.55 -1.67 -13.93
C MET A 60 -1.45 -0.43 -13.80
N VAL A 61 -2.73 -0.59 -13.44
CA VAL A 61 -3.73 0.48 -13.51
C VAL A 61 -4.25 0.87 -12.14
N ALA A 62 -4.82 -0.09 -11.40
CA ALA A 62 -5.54 0.23 -10.18
C ALA A 62 -4.61 0.62 -9.01
N ASP A 63 -3.50 -0.09 -8.83
CA ASP A 63 -2.56 0.15 -7.73
C ASP A 63 -1.13 -0.27 -8.14
N PRO A 64 -0.52 0.42 -9.12
CA PRO A 64 0.84 0.11 -9.55
C PRO A 64 1.86 0.45 -8.45
N PRO A 65 2.98 -0.29 -8.34
CA PRO A 65 4.01 0.02 -7.36
C PRO A 65 4.63 1.40 -7.59
N ASP A 66 5.01 2.06 -6.50
CA ASP A 66 5.76 3.31 -6.52
C ASP A 66 7.20 3.05 -6.99
N LEU A 67 7.40 3.02 -8.30
CA LEU A 67 8.73 2.84 -8.90
C LEU A 67 9.43 4.20 -9.00
N SER A 68 10.53 4.36 -8.27
CA SER A 68 11.46 5.49 -8.40
C SER A 68 12.31 5.31 -9.66
N VAL A 69 11.81 5.76 -10.81
CA VAL A 69 12.52 5.66 -12.09
C VAL A 69 13.07 7.02 -12.50
N GLU A 70 14.34 7.08 -12.89
CA GLU A 70 15.05 8.31 -13.24
C GLU A 70 14.47 9.04 -14.48
N SER A 71 13.72 8.35 -15.34
CA SER A 71 13.09 8.93 -16.53
C SER A 71 11.71 8.34 -16.83
N SER A 72 10.82 9.17 -17.38
CA SER A 72 9.45 8.77 -17.77
C SER A 72 9.41 7.69 -18.87
N ALA A 73 10.47 7.57 -19.68
CA ALA A 73 10.58 6.55 -20.71
C ALA A 73 10.85 5.14 -20.15
N ALA A 74 11.50 5.03 -18.99
CA ALA A 74 11.80 3.75 -18.35
C ALA A 74 10.66 3.27 -17.41
N LEU A 75 9.65 4.10 -17.15
CA LEU A 75 8.54 3.77 -16.27
C LEU A 75 7.66 2.62 -16.81
N LEU A 76 7.30 2.66 -18.10
CA LEU A 76 6.44 1.64 -18.70
C LEU A 76 7.12 0.25 -18.74
N PRO A 77 8.38 0.09 -19.21
CA PRO A 77 9.09 -1.19 -19.12
C PRO A 77 9.19 -1.72 -17.70
N ALA A 78 9.44 -0.86 -16.71
CA ALA A 78 9.55 -1.27 -15.31
C ALA A 78 8.21 -1.76 -14.74
N LEU A 79 7.09 -1.10 -15.08
CA LEU A 79 5.74 -1.54 -14.72
C LEU A 79 5.38 -2.89 -15.35
N VAL A 80 5.72 -3.08 -16.63
CA VAL A 80 5.48 -4.36 -17.32
C VAL A 80 6.31 -5.47 -16.70
N ALA A 81 7.60 -5.22 -16.41
CA ALA A 81 8.46 -6.19 -15.75
C ALA A 81 7.88 -6.61 -14.38
N ASN A 82 7.42 -5.65 -13.58
CA ASN A 82 6.76 -5.94 -12.31
C ASN A 82 5.45 -6.73 -12.49
N ALA A 83 4.59 -6.33 -13.43
CA ALA A 83 3.34 -7.05 -13.70
C ALA A 83 3.59 -8.50 -14.11
N VAL A 84 4.60 -8.76 -14.94
CA VAL A 84 4.99 -10.13 -15.34
C VAL A 84 5.54 -10.93 -14.15
N ALA A 85 6.36 -10.31 -13.29
CA ALA A 85 6.92 -10.95 -12.11
C ALA A 85 5.83 -11.43 -11.14
N VAL A 86 4.72 -10.69 -11.03
CA VAL A 86 3.59 -11.04 -10.17
C VAL A 86 2.59 -11.98 -10.84
N LEU A 87 2.43 -11.88 -12.17
CA LEU A 87 1.44 -12.67 -12.92
C LEU A 87 1.69 -14.18 -12.82
N LEU A 88 2.93 -14.62 -13.05
CA LEU A 88 3.26 -16.06 -13.06
C LEU A 88 2.98 -16.77 -11.73
N PRO A 89 3.46 -16.29 -10.55
CA PRO A 89 3.13 -16.90 -9.28
C PRO A 89 1.62 -16.85 -8.98
N THR A 90 0.96 -15.76 -9.36
CA THR A 90 -0.50 -15.62 -9.19
C THR A 90 -1.25 -16.69 -9.98
N LEU A 91 -0.87 -16.91 -11.25
CA LEU A 91 -1.47 -17.94 -12.09
C LEU A 91 -1.21 -19.36 -11.60
N LEU A 92 -0.02 -19.63 -11.08
CA LEU A 92 0.31 -20.95 -10.52
C LEU A 92 -0.53 -21.24 -9.28
N ALA A 93 -0.63 -20.29 -8.35
CA ALA A 93 -1.45 -20.43 -7.15
C ALA A 93 -2.95 -20.51 -7.48
N ALA A 94 -3.42 -19.64 -8.39
CA ALA A 94 -4.79 -19.67 -8.91
C ALA A 94 -5.11 -21.00 -9.61
N GLY A 95 -4.17 -21.56 -10.38
CA GLY A 95 -4.32 -22.85 -11.05
C GLY A 95 -4.43 -24.04 -10.08
N LEU A 96 -3.69 -24.00 -8.97
CA LEU A 96 -3.82 -24.99 -7.89
C LEU A 96 -5.20 -24.88 -7.22
N LEU A 97 -5.62 -23.67 -6.88
CA LEU A 97 -6.96 -23.41 -6.32
C LEU A 97 -8.06 -23.86 -7.29
N TYR A 98 -7.87 -23.64 -8.58
CA TYR A 98 -8.80 -24.09 -9.61
C TYR A 98 -8.97 -25.61 -9.59
N LYS A 99 -7.88 -26.37 -9.53
CA LYS A 99 -7.92 -27.83 -9.49
C LYS A 99 -8.51 -28.37 -8.18
N THR A 100 -8.28 -27.71 -7.04
CA THR A 100 -8.71 -28.22 -5.73
C THR A 100 -10.16 -27.87 -5.38
N GLY A 101 -10.68 -26.72 -5.82
CA GLY A 101 -12.01 -26.26 -5.39
C GLY A 101 -12.86 -25.58 -6.46
N LEU A 102 -12.28 -24.78 -7.36
CA LEU A 102 -13.08 -23.93 -8.26
C LEU A 102 -13.58 -24.67 -9.51
N ALA A 103 -12.88 -25.72 -9.97
CA ALA A 103 -13.28 -26.47 -11.17
C ALA A 103 -14.72 -26.99 -11.05
N ARG A 104 -15.10 -27.48 -9.86
CA ARG A 104 -16.43 -28.02 -9.58
C ARG A 104 -17.53 -26.95 -9.57
N THR A 105 -17.22 -25.76 -9.07
CA THR A 105 -18.17 -24.65 -9.00
C THR A 105 -18.36 -24.01 -10.37
N LEU A 106 -17.30 -23.96 -11.19
CA LEU A 106 -17.31 -23.38 -12.52
C LEU A 106 -17.74 -24.35 -13.63
N SER A 107 -17.76 -25.66 -13.37
CA SER A 107 -18.23 -26.70 -14.30
C SER A 107 -19.76 -26.75 -14.42
N VAL A 108 -20.41 -25.59 -14.56
CA VAL A 108 -21.86 -25.48 -14.75
C VAL A 108 -22.20 -25.80 -16.21
N GLU A 109 -23.39 -26.33 -16.44
CA GLU A 109 -23.93 -26.55 -17.79
C GLU A 109 -23.89 -25.26 -18.63
N ALA A 110 -23.70 -25.43 -19.95
CA ALA A 110 -23.54 -24.33 -20.89
C ALA A 110 -24.74 -23.36 -20.94
N THR A 111 -25.92 -23.83 -20.53
CA THR A 111 -27.17 -23.05 -20.42
C THR A 111 -27.13 -22.00 -19.32
N ALA A 112 -26.23 -22.14 -18.34
CA ALA A 112 -26.09 -21.27 -17.19
C ALA A 112 -24.96 -20.22 -17.34
N ALA A 113 -24.56 -19.89 -18.57
CA ALA A 113 -23.51 -18.91 -18.83
C ALA A 113 -23.81 -17.55 -18.15
N VAL A 114 -25.06 -17.08 -18.19
CA VAL A 114 -25.50 -15.85 -17.52
C VAL A 114 -25.40 -15.98 -15.99
N GLU A 115 -25.78 -17.11 -15.43
CA GLU A 115 -25.72 -17.37 -13.99
C GLU A 115 -24.27 -17.33 -13.48
N LYS A 116 -23.35 -17.99 -14.18
CA LYS A 116 -21.91 -17.94 -13.89
C LYS A 116 -21.37 -16.50 -13.95
N THR A 117 -21.77 -15.75 -14.97
CA THR A 117 -21.29 -14.38 -15.17
C THR A 117 -21.80 -13.47 -14.05
N LEU A 118 -23.08 -13.60 -13.67
CA LEU A 118 -23.69 -12.77 -12.64
C LEU A 118 -23.23 -13.14 -11.23
N PHE A 119 -23.19 -14.43 -10.88
CA PHE A 119 -22.93 -14.88 -9.51
C PHE A 119 -21.45 -15.13 -9.21
N TRP A 120 -20.57 -15.27 -10.22
CA TRP A 120 -19.14 -15.47 -9.99
C TRP A 120 -18.29 -14.30 -10.48
N LEU A 121 -18.48 -13.86 -11.74
CA LEU A 121 -17.63 -12.84 -12.36
C LEU A 121 -17.88 -11.43 -11.77
N VAL A 122 -19.14 -11.06 -11.52
CA VAL A 122 -19.45 -9.75 -10.92
C VAL A 122 -18.88 -9.61 -9.50
N PRO A 123 -19.13 -10.55 -8.55
CA PRO A 123 -18.54 -10.44 -7.22
C PRO A 123 -17.02 -10.51 -7.22
N PHE A 124 -16.41 -11.23 -8.18
CA PHE A 124 -14.97 -11.25 -8.40
C PHE A 124 -14.42 -9.86 -8.74
N TRP A 125 -14.98 -9.17 -9.75
CA TRP A 125 -14.47 -7.85 -10.12
C TRP A 125 -14.75 -6.79 -9.06
N VAL A 126 -15.89 -6.88 -8.38
CA VAL A 126 -16.19 -6.00 -7.23
C VAL A 126 -15.11 -6.16 -6.17
N SER A 127 -14.70 -7.39 -5.84
CA SER A 127 -13.71 -7.62 -4.78
C SER A 127 -12.27 -7.30 -5.18
N VAL A 128 -11.91 -7.46 -6.46
CA VAL A 128 -10.63 -6.97 -7.00
C VAL A 128 -10.51 -5.46 -6.82
N GLY A 129 -11.60 -4.73 -7.10
CA GLY A 129 -11.65 -3.27 -7.05
C GLY A 129 -11.71 -2.65 -5.65
N ILE A 130 -11.80 -3.45 -4.58
CA ILE A 130 -11.75 -2.93 -3.21
C ILE A 130 -10.27 -2.61 -2.88
N PRO A 131 -9.87 -1.33 -2.79
CA PRO A 131 -8.58 -1.01 -2.18
C PRO A 131 -8.66 -1.45 -0.73
N LEU A 132 -7.82 -2.41 -0.34
CA LEU A 132 -7.77 -2.82 1.06
C LEU A 132 -7.28 -1.59 1.85
N PRO A 133 -8.09 -1.00 2.75
CA PRO A 133 -7.77 0.26 3.43
C PRO A 133 -6.64 0.12 4.46
N LEU A 134 -5.86 -0.96 4.38
CA LEU A 134 -4.88 -1.38 5.36
C LEU A 134 -3.52 -0.71 5.16
N ARG A 135 -3.32 0.15 4.15
CA ARG A 135 -2.05 0.86 3.94
C ARG A 135 -2.01 2.26 4.58
N SER A 136 -3.17 2.84 4.91
CA SER A 136 -3.27 4.12 5.63
C SER A 136 -3.78 3.88 7.05
N GLY A 137 -2.97 4.19 8.07
CA GLY A 137 -3.26 4.00 9.50
C GLY A 137 -4.42 4.81 10.09
N SER A 138 -5.41 5.22 9.29
CA SER A 138 -6.54 6.05 9.71
C SER A 138 -7.89 5.49 9.23
N ALA A 139 -8.06 4.17 9.18
CA ALA A 139 -9.37 3.58 8.99
C ALA A 139 -10.18 3.78 10.29
N THR A 140 -10.99 4.84 10.35
CA THR A 140 -12.03 4.98 11.37
C THR A 140 -12.95 3.77 11.26
N ILE A 141 -12.95 2.91 12.29
CA ILE A 141 -13.77 1.71 12.31
C ILE A 141 -15.24 2.14 12.33
N ASN A 142 -15.91 2.02 11.19
CA ASN A 142 -17.36 2.13 11.16
C ASN A 142 -17.93 0.84 11.75
N LEU A 143 -18.32 0.93 13.02
CA LEU A 143 -18.79 -0.20 13.81
C LEU A 143 -20.05 -0.83 13.17
N ALA A 144 -20.94 -0.03 12.58
CA ALA A 144 -22.13 -0.52 11.88
C ALA A 144 -21.77 -1.30 10.62
N ALA A 145 -20.85 -0.80 9.80
CA ALA A 145 -20.40 -1.50 8.60
C ALA A 145 -19.65 -2.80 8.94
N THR A 146 -18.87 -2.79 10.01
CA THR A 146 -18.11 -3.96 10.49
C THR A 146 -19.05 -5.04 11.02
N VAL A 147 -20.05 -4.66 11.82
CA VAL A 147 -21.06 -5.61 12.34
C VAL A 147 -21.90 -6.19 11.20
N LEU A 148 -22.34 -5.36 10.25
CA LEU A 148 -23.10 -5.85 9.10
C LEU A 148 -22.29 -6.86 8.27
N THR A 149 -21.01 -6.57 8.04
CA THR A 149 -20.11 -7.47 7.32
C THR A 149 -19.89 -8.77 8.09
N ALA A 150 -19.69 -8.70 9.41
CA ALA A 150 -19.54 -9.88 10.27
C ALA A 150 -20.78 -10.77 10.26
N VAL A 151 -21.99 -10.17 10.31
CA VAL A 151 -23.27 -10.90 10.22
C VAL A 151 -23.42 -11.56 8.85
N ALA A 152 -23.10 -10.86 7.76
CA ALA A 152 -23.16 -11.41 6.41
C ALA A 152 -22.20 -12.60 6.22
N VAL A 153 -20.98 -12.50 6.76
CA VAL A 153 -19.99 -13.59 6.74
C VAL A 153 -20.48 -14.76 7.61
N ALA A 154 -21.02 -14.52 8.80
CA ALA A 154 -21.58 -15.58 9.64
C ALA A 154 -22.77 -16.31 8.98
N ALA A 155 -23.65 -15.57 8.30
CA ALA A 155 -24.74 -16.13 7.51
C ALA A 155 -24.21 -16.98 6.34
N LEU A 156 -23.18 -16.50 5.64
CA LEU A 156 -22.53 -17.26 4.56
C LEU A 156 -21.92 -18.57 5.09
N VAL A 157 -21.17 -18.52 6.19
CA VAL A 157 -20.53 -19.69 6.80
C VAL A 157 -21.57 -20.71 7.26
N THR A 158 -22.66 -20.28 7.89
CA THR A 158 -23.72 -21.19 8.36
C THR A 158 -24.43 -21.88 7.20
N VAL A 159 -24.74 -21.17 6.12
CA VAL A 159 -25.32 -21.75 4.90
C VAL A 159 -24.35 -22.77 4.28
N GLN A 160 -23.08 -22.41 4.12
CA GLN A 160 -22.08 -23.28 3.51
C GLN A 160 -21.82 -24.54 4.35
N THR A 161 -21.71 -24.39 5.68
CA THR A 161 -21.53 -25.51 6.61
C THR A 161 -22.71 -26.48 6.54
N ARG A 162 -23.94 -25.96 6.48
CA ARG A 162 -25.15 -26.78 6.32
C ARG A 162 -25.15 -27.54 4.98
N THR A 163 -24.69 -26.92 3.90
CA THR A 163 -24.58 -27.59 2.59
C THR A 163 -23.52 -28.69 2.61
N LEU A 164 -22.34 -28.44 3.18
CA LEU A 164 -21.28 -29.44 3.31
C LEU A 164 -21.65 -30.59 4.24
N TYR A 165 -22.44 -30.32 5.28
CA TYR A 165 -23.03 -31.34 6.13
C TYR A 165 -23.99 -32.25 5.36
N ARG A 166 -24.91 -31.66 4.58
CA ARG A 166 -25.86 -32.41 3.73
C ARG A 166 -25.15 -33.22 2.65
N GLU A 167 -24.03 -32.74 2.12
CA GLU A 167 -23.19 -33.47 1.17
C GLU A 167 -22.35 -34.58 1.82
N GLY A 168 -22.35 -34.70 3.16
CA GLY A 168 -21.53 -35.69 3.90
C GLY A 168 -20.03 -35.39 3.89
N ARG A 169 -19.61 -34.21 3.40
CA ARG A 169 -18.20 -33.84 3.20
C ARG A 169 -17.62 -33.03 4.36
N LEU A 170 -18.45 -32.62 5.31
CA LEU A 170 -18.06 -31.72 6.41
C LEU A 170 -16.85 -32.23 7.19
N VAL A 171 -16.81 -33.51 7.53
CA VAL A 171 -15.72 -34.10 8.34
C VAL A 171 -14.38 -34.03 7.60
N GLY A 172 -14.38 -34.32 6.30
CA GLY A 172 -13.17 -34.22 5.47
C GLY A 172 -12.65 -32.78 5.37
N TYR A 173 -13.55 -31.81 5.23
CA TYR A 173 -13.16 -30.40 5.25
C TYR A 173 -12.66 -29.95 6.62
N LEU A 174 -13.30 -30.34 7.73
CA LEU A 174 -12.83 -30.05 9.07
C LEU A 174 -11.42 -30.61 9.32
N ALA A 175 -11.13 -31.83 8.86
CA ALA A 175 -9.80 -32.42 8.93
C ALA A 175 -8.77 -31.63 8.11
N PHE A 176 -9.13 -31.20 6.90
CA PHE A 176 -8.28 -30.32 6.08
C PHE A 176 -8.00 -28.99 6.79
N TYR A 177 -9.01 -28.34 7.39
CA TYR A 177 -8.83 -27.09 8.13
C TYR A 177 -8.00 -27.26 9.39
N ALA A 178 -8.15 -28.37 10.12
CA ALA A 178 -7.31 -28.69 11.26
C ALA A 178 -5.84 -28.89 10.83
N ALA A 179 -5.60 -29.60 9.72
CA ALA A 179 -4.26 -29.77 9.17
C ALA A 179 -3.64 -28.44 8.72
N ALA A 180 -4.41 -27.62 8.00
CA ALA A 180 -3.97 -26.30 7.56
C ALA A 180 -3.67 -25.37 8.73
N ALA A 181 -4.50 -25.37 9.77
CA ALA A 181 -4.24 -24.63 11.02
C ALA A 181 -2.96 -25.12 11.70
N GLY A 182 -2.68 -26.42 11.68
CA GLY A 182 -1.42 -27.01 12.15
C GLY A 182 -0.21 -26.48 11.37
N VAL A 183 -0.27 -26.45 10.03
CA VAL A 183 0.80 -25.91 9.19
C VAL A 183 1.02 -24.43 9.47
N VAL A 184 -0.05 -23.63 9.54
CA VAL A 184 0.04 -22.20 9.87
C VAL A 184 0.62 -22.01 11.28
N GLY A 185 0.24 -22.84 12.25
CA GLY A 185 0.79 -22.83 13.60
C GLY A 185 2.29 -23.13 13.64
N VAL A 186 2.75 -24.10 12.85
CA VAL A 186 4.18 -24.41 12.69
C VAL A 186 4.91 -23.24 12.02
N LEU A 187 4.35 -22.65 10.96
CA LEU A 187 4.94 -21.48 10.30
C LEU A 187 5.03 -20.28 11.26
N ALA A 188 3.99 -20.03 12.06
CA ALA A 188 3.98 -18.99 13.08
C ALA A 188 5.01 -19.26 14.18
N LEU A 189 5.22 -20.51 14.56
CA LEU A 189 6.27 -20.89 15.51
C LEU A 189 7.67 -20.67 14.91
N LEU A 190 7.88 -21.05 13.64
CA LEU A 190 9.15 -20.80 12.94
C LEU A 190 9.45 -19.31 12.78
N VAL A 191 8.42 -18.50 12.51
CA VAL A 191 8.48 -17.03 12.52
C VAL A 191 8.90 -16.50 13.89
N LEU A 192 8.27 -16.98 14.97
CA LEU A 192 8.58 -16.56 16.34
C LEU A 192 10.02 -16.93 16.72
N LEU A 193 10.47 -18.12 16.31
CA LEU A 193 11.83 -18.62 16.59
C LEU A 193 12.91 -17.93 15.75
N SER A 194 12.58 -17.44 14.55
CA SER A 194 13.52 -16.76 13.64
C SER A 194 13.68 -15.27 13.95
N GLY A 195 12.84 -14.69 14.80
CA GLY A 195 13.02 -13.33 15.33
C GLY A 195 12.91 -12.20 14.29
N GLY A 196 12.44 -12.46 13.07
CA GLY A 196 12.47 -11.45 11.99
C GLY A 196 11.73 -11.80 10.70
N LEU A 197 10.71 -12.66 10.76
CA LEU A 197 9.92 -13.03 9.58
C LEU A 197 8.48 -12.57 9.80
N ALA A 198 8.08 -11.42 9.26
CA ALA A 198 6.72 -10.91 9.40
C ALA A 198 5.98 -11.02 8.07
N LEU A 199 4.76 -11.57 8.10
CA LEU A 199 3.89 -11.55 6.93
C LEU A 199 3.41 -10.11 6.69
N GLN A 200 3.61 -9.61 5.47
CA GLN A 200 3.00 -8.35 5.03
C GLN A 200 1.48 -8.46 5.15
N ARG A 201 0.77 -7.33 5.37
CA ARG A 201 -0.70 -7.32 5.51
C ARG A 201 -1.42 -7.99 4.32
N GLU A 202 -0.90 -7.79 3.11
CA GLU A 202 -1.43 -8.45 1.90
C GLU A 202 -1.21 -9.97 1.92
N GLY A 203 -0.09 -10.45 2.48
CA GLY A 203 0.19 -11.87 2.67
C GLY A 203 -0.83 -12.57 3.59
N TRP A 204 -1.29 -11.89 4.64
CA TRP A 204 -2.38 -12.40 5.49
C TRP A 204 -3.69 -12.56 4.71
N VAL A 205 -4.02 -11.58 3.86
CA VAL A 205 -5.24 -11.61 3.04
C VAL A 205 -5.19 -12.74 2.02
N VAL A 206 -4.06 -12.93 1.34
CA VAL A 206 -3.85 -14.05 0.40
C VAL A 206 -4.01 -15.39 1.12
N LEU A 207 -3.38 -15.54 2.29
CA LEU A 207 -3.44 -16.78 3.06
C LEU A 207 -4.86 -17.10 3.55
N VAL A 208 -5.58 -16.10 4.09
CA VAL A 208 -6.97 -16.27 4.54
C VAL A 208 -7.89 -16.57 3.36
N ALA A 209 -7.80 -15.82 2.26
CA ALA A 209 -8.63 -16.04 1.09
C ALA A 209 -8.36 -17.42 0.47
N GLY A 210 -7.09 -17.80 0.29
CA GLY A 210 -6.67 -19.11 -0.20
C GLY A 210 -7.17 -20.26 0.65
N LEU A 211 -7.11 -20.12 1.98
CA LEU A 211 -7.57 -21.13 2.93
C LEU A 211 -9.11 -21.25 2.95
N LEU A 212 -9.84 -20.14 2.78
CA LEU A 212 -11.30 -20.15 2.77
C LEU A 212 -11.92 -20.61 1.44
N LEU A 213 -11.19 -20.54 0.32
CA LEU A 213 -11.70 -20.92 -1.01
C LEU A 213 -12.23 -22.37 -1.11
N PRO A 214 -11.61 -23.39 -0.48
CA PRO A 214 -12.17 -24.74 -0.45
C PRO A 214 -13.56 -24.86 0.22
N LEU A 215 -13.91 -23.99 1.19
CA LEU A 215 -15.25 -23.94 1.83
C LEU A 215 -16.34 -23.48 0.87
N THR A 216 -15.99 -22.75 -0.19
CA THR A 216 -16.94 -22.24 -1.19
C THR A 216 -17.04 -23.14 -2.43
N GLY A 217 -16.38 -24.30 -2.43
CA GLY A 217 -16.44 -25.34 -3.46
C GLY A 217 -17.77 -26.13 -3.51
N THR A 218 -18.90 -25.47 -3.26
CA THR A 218 -20.26 -26.04 -3.37
C THR A 218 -20.97 -25.48 -4.60
N GLN A 219 -21.91 -26.23 -5.17
CA GLN A 219 -22.68 -25.82 -6.36
C GLN A 219 -23.93 -25.01 -6.00
N THR A 220 -23.81 -24.12 -5.01
CA THR A 220 -24.89 -23.19 -4.63
C THR A 220 -24.60 -21.80 -5.17
N ARG A 221 -25.65 -21.03 -5.49
CA ARG A 221 -25.51 -19.62 -5.91
C ARG A 221 -24.73 -18.78 -4.89
N VAL A 222 -24.99 -19.04 -3.61
CA VAL A 222 -24.31 -18.39 -2.49
C VAL A 222 -22.82 -18.79 -2.42
N GLY A 223 -22.51 -20.07 -2.67
CA GLY A 223 -21.14 -20.55 -2.81
C GLY A 223 -20.40 -19.92 -3.99
N MET A 224 -21.06 -19.76 -5.15
CA MET A 224 -20.50 -19.05 -6.31
C MET A 224 -20.13 -17.61 -6.01
N VAL A 225 -21.02 -16.87 -5.35
CA VAL A 225 -20.75 -15.48 -4.94
C VAL A 225 -19.58 -15.42 -3.97
N GLY A 226 -19.59 -16.25 -2.92
CA GLY A 226 -18.49 -16.31 -1.97
C GLY A 226 -17.16 -16.68 -2.62
N GLN A 227 -17.17 -17.61 -3.57
CA GLN A 227 -16.00 -18.03 -4.32
C GLN A 227 -15.46 -16.92 -5.23
N GLY A 228 -16.35 -16.21 -5.93
CA GLY A 228 -15.98 -15.03 -6.73
C GLY A 228 -15.32 -13.95 -5.88
N VAL A 229 -15.95 -13.58 -4.75
CA VAL A 229 -15.40 -12.58 -3.82
C VAL A 229 -14.02 -12.99 -3.31
N LEU A 230 -13.88 -14.20 -2.76
CA LEU A 230 -12.61 -14.68 -2.21
C LEU A 230 -11.51 -14.75 -3.28
N MET A 231 -11.86 -15.19 -4.49
CA MET A 231 -10.90 -15.26 -5.60
C MET A 231 -10.45 -13.87 -6.04
N GLY A 232 -11.35 -12.89 -6.12
CA GLY A 232 -10.98 -11.53 -6.49
C GLY A 232 -10.12 -10.83 -5.43
N VAL A 233 -10.41 -11.06 -4.15
CA VAL A 233 -9.53 -10.62 -3.05
C VAL A 233 -8.16 -11.28 -3.14
N PHE A 234 -8.11 -12.59 -3.38
CA PHE A 234 -6.86 -13.34 -3.52
C PHE A 234 -5.99 -12.81 -4.68
N VAL A 235 -6.57 -12.63 -5.86
CA VAL A 235 -5.85 -12.12 -7.05
C VAL A 235 -5.42 -10.68 -6.85
N GLY A 236 -6.28 -9.84 -6.29
CA GLY A 236 -5.96 -8.44 -5.99
C GLY A 236 -4.84 -8.31 -4.97
N ALA A 237 -4.88 -9.09 -3.89
CA ALA A 237 -3.83 -9.08 -2.86
C ALA A 237 -2.49 -9.64 -3.39
N MET A 238 -2.51 -10.69 -4.21
CA MET A 238 -1.30 -11.18 -4.90
C MET A 238 -0.72 -10.11 -5.83
N ALA A 239 -1.57 -9.39 -6.58
CA ALA A 239 -1.15 -8.34 -7.51
C ALA A 239 -0.54 -7.13 -6.78
N ARG A 240 -1.12 -6.69 -5.66
CA ARG A 240 -0.62 -5.57 -4.83
C ARG A 240 0.61 -5.94 -4.01
N GLY A 241 0.62 -7.15 -3.45
CA GLY A 241 1.65 -7.65 -2.57
C GLY A 241 2.88 -8.19 -3.29
N GLY A 242 3.12 -7.87 -4.56
CA GLY A 242 4.34 -8.31 -5.26
C GLY A 242 4.45 -9.84 -5.47
N GLY A 243 3.32 -10.54 -5.56
CA GLY A 243 3.28 -11.99 -5.79
C GLY A 243 3.75 -12.79 -4.58
N VAL A 244 4.55 -13.85 -4.81
CA VAL A 244 5.06 -14.71 -3.71
C VAL A 244 6.12 -14.02 -2.88
N ALA A 245 6.88 -13.08 -3.45
CA ALA A 245 7.95 -12.38 -2.75
C ALA A 245 7.40 -11.49 -1.62
N GLY A 246 6.33 -10.73 -1.86
CA GLY A 246 5.71 -9.94 -0.77
C GLY A 246 4.71 -10.72 0.09
N LEU A 247 4.54 -12.03 -0.11
CA LEU A 247 3.96 -12.87 0.95
C LEU A 247 4.90 -12.97 2.15
N PHE A 248 6.21 -13.07 1.87
CA PHE A 248 7.26 -13.26 2.86
C PHE A 248 8.27 -12.12 2.72
N GLU A 249 7.94 -10.97 3.27
CA GLU A 249 8.98 -9.99 3.52
C GLU A 249 9.74 -10.48 4.78
N MET A 250 11.06 -10.66 4.65
CA MET A 250 11.94 -10.74 5.82
C MET A 250 11.96 -9.36 6.45
N VAL A 251 10.86 -9.02 7.11
CA VAL A 251 10.80 -7.86 7.98
C VAL A 251 11.69 -8.24 9.17
N VAL A 252 13.00 -8.04 9.02
CA VAL A 252 13.72 -7.38 10.11
C VAL A 252 12.79 -6.24 10.44
N VAL A 253 12.04 -6.37 11.54
CA VAL A 253 11.25 -5.29 12.14
C VAL A 253 12.27 -4.29 12.60
N ARG A 254 12.84 -3.62 11.62
CA ARG A 254 13.23 -2.26 11.71
C ARG A 254 11.87 -1.58 11.54
N GLU A 255 11.09 -1.38 12.60
CA GLU A 255 11.38 -0.23 13.46
C GLU A 255 12.80 0.28 13.18
N GLN A 256 12.99 0.88 12.00
CA GLN A 256 13.98 1.93 11.93
C GLN A 256 13.42 2.87 12.99
N GLU A 257 13.96 2.78 14.21
CA GLU A 257 14.16 3.97 15.02
C GLU A 257 14.56 5.00 13.98
N VAL A 258 13.59 5.85 13.63
CA VAL A 258 13.80 6.87 12.62
C VAL A 258 14.82 7.75 13.29
N VAL A 259 16.09 7.54 12.94
CA VAL A 259 17.17 8.30 13.54
C VAL A 259 16.97 9.71 13.02
N PHE A 260 16.62 10.61 13.93
CA PHE A 260 16.49 12.02 13.61
C PHE A 260 17.85 12.69 13.80
N PRO A 261 18.15 13.74 13.02
CA PRO A 261 19.32 14.57 13.31
C PRO A 261 19.14 15.26 14.66
N THR A 262 20.13 15.11 15.54
CA THR A 262 20.20 15.94 16.76
C THR A 262 20.52 17.37 16.36
N VAL A 263 19.54 18.25 16.51
CA VAL A 263 19.66 19.68 16.19
C VAL A 263 20.05 20.45 17.46
N LEU A 264 21.13 21.22 17.38
CA LEU A 264 21.56 22.10 18.48
C LEU A 264 20.59 23.27 18.66
N PRO A 265 20.54 23.90 19.86
CA PRO A 265 19.68 25.07 20.09
C PRO A 265 19.93 26.14 19.02
N PRO A 266 18.87 26.66 18.36
CA PRO A 266 19.05 27.62 17.29
C PRO A 266 19.59 28.95 17.79
N VAL A 267 20.45 29.58 16.98
CA VAL A 267 20.93 30.94 17.25
C VAL A 267 20.04 31.92 16.49
N ILE A 268 19.28 32.72 17.23
CA ILE A 268 18.38 33.74 16.68
C ILE A 268 19.06 35.11 16.76
N GLU A 269 19.28 35.74 15.62
CA GLU A 269 19.94 37.03 15.48
C GLU A 269 18.99 38.06 14.90
N TRP A 270 18.98 39.24 15.51
CA TRP A 270 18.32 40.42 14.95
C TRP A 270 19.24 41.08 13.93
N LEU A 271 18.82 41.09 12.67
CA LEU A 271 19.51 41.83 11.62
C LEU A 271 19.05 43.29 11.71
N GLY A 272 19.92 44.13 12.27
CA GLY A 272 19.79 45.59 12.21
C GLY A 272 19.70 46.07 10.76
N LYS A 273 19.21 47.29 10.54
CA LYS A 273 19.20 47.89 9.20
C LYS A 273 20.63 48.04 8.69
N VAL A 274 20.93 47.45 7.53
CA VAL A 274 22.16 47.70 6.77
C VAL A 274 21.75 48.41 5.49
N GLY A 275 21.89 49.74 5.46
CA GLY A 275 21.41 50.57 4.35
C GLY A 275 19.89 50.56 4.16
N ASP A 276 19.43 50.50 2.92
CA ASP A 276 18.00 50.49 2.53
C ASP A 276 17.31 49.12 2.64
N LEU A 277 18.04 48.07 3.05
CA LEU A 277 17.44 46.76 3.29
C LEU A 277 16.62 46.80 4.58
N ALA A 278 15.33 46.46 4.47
CA ALA A 278 14.46 46.27 5.62
C ALA A 278 15.13 45.28 6.60
N GLY A 279 15.19 45.65 7.88
CA GLY A 279 15.69 44.76 8.93
C GLY A 279 14.94 43.43 8.96
N GLY A 280 15.46 42.45 9.68
CA GLY A 280 14.86 41.12 9.74
C GLY A 280 15.34 40.33 10.95
N MET A 281 14.82 39.11 11.10
CA MET A 281 15.40 38.14 12.02
C MET A 281 15.98 36.97 11.23
N ARG A 282 17.08 36.41 11.73
CA ARG A 282 17.71 35.22 11.18
C ARG A 282 17.78 34.15 12.25
N VAL A 283 17.34 32.94 11.92
CA VAL A 283 17.55 31.75 12.74
C VAL A 283 18.60 30.85 12.08
N ARG A 284 19.54 30.34 12.86
CA ARG A 284 20.58 29.40 12.41
C ARG A 284 20.52 28.11 13.17
N PHE A 285 20.54 27.01 12.43
CA PHE A 285 20.56 25.64 12.96
C PHE A 285 21.91 24.99 12.66
N LYS A 286 22.42 24.26 13.65
CA LYS A 286 23.59 23.39 13.53
C LYS A 286 23.20 21.97 13.92
N PHE A 287 23.92 21.01 13.34
CA PHE A 287 23.64 19.60 13.49
C PHE A 287 24.81 18.92 14.21
N LEU A 288 24.51 17.95 15.07
CA LEU A 288 25.53 17.11 15.71
C LEU A 288 26.00 16.00 14.76
N GLU A 289 27.14 15.38 15.04
CA GLU A 289 27.63 14.20 14.33
C GLU A 289 26.54 13.13 14.24
N ALA A 290 26.39 12.51 13.07
CA ALA A 290 25.50 11.38 12.92
C ALA A 290 26.03 10.21 13.75
N GLN A 291 25.13 9.52 14.47
CA GLN A 291 25.46 8.29 15.19
C GLN A 291 26.17 7.30 14.25
N LYS A 292 27.34 6.80 14.66
CA LYS A 292 28.15 5.87 13.84
C LYS A 292 27.32 4.63 13.48
N GLY A 293 27.17 4.37 12.18
CA GLY A 293 26.47 3.17 11.65
C GLY A 293 25.15 3.42 10.91
N VAL A 294 24.69 4.66 10.77
CA VAL A 294 23.38 4.97 10.15
C VAL A 294 23.41 5.11 8.61
N GLY A 295 24.60 5.17 7.99
CA GLY A 295 24.71 5.30 6.53
C GLY A 295 24.09 6.60 6.00
N VAL A 296 24.33 7.70 6.72
CA VAL A 296 23.79 9.03 6.40
C VAL A 296 24.62 9.65 5.29
N GLU A 297 23.95 10.02 4.18
CA GLU A 297 24.58 10.73 3.07
C GLU A 297 24.39 12.25 3.17
N GLY A 298 23.40 12.71 3.94
CA GLY A 298 23.08 14.12 4.03
C GLY A 298 21.93 14.44 4.99
N ILE A 299 21.51 15.70 4.97
CA ILE A 299 20.41 16.25 5.76
C ILE A 299 19.44 17.02 4.87
N SER A 300 18.16 16.93 5.19
CA SER A 300 17.08 17.69 4.57
C SER A 300 16.34 18.50 5.63
N VAL A 301 15.99 19.74 5.31
CA VAL A 301 15.26 20.65 6.19
C VAL A 301 14.00 21.15 5.49
N LEU A 302 12.86 20.90 6.15
CA LEU A 302 11.58 21.46 5.76
C LEU A 302 11.32 22.76 6.51
N VAL A 303 10.81 23.76 5.81
CA VAL A 303 10.20 24.95 6.41
C VAL A 303 8.78 25.05 5.89
N ASN A 304 7.80 25.00 6.79
CA ASN A 304 6.36 24.91 6.48
C ASN A 304 6.05 23.76 5.52
N ASP A 305 6.57 22.56 5.85
CA ASP A 305 6.42 21.32 5.09
C ASP A 305 6.96 21.36 3.63
N VAL A 306 7.80 22.35 3.31
CA VAL A 306 8.50 22.45 2.01
C VAL A 306 10.00 22.33 2.24
N GLU A 307 10.66 21.48 1.46
CA GLU A 307 12.13 21.33 1.51
C GLU A 307 12.81 22.62 1.06
N ARG A 308 13.57 23.24 1.98
CA ARG A 308 14.30 24.49 1.73
C ARG A 308 15.81 24.31 1.73
N TYR A 309 16.30 23.23 2.31
CA TYR A 309 17.71 22.95 2.37
C TYR A 309 17.97 21.45 2.28
N ARG A 310 19.03 21.15 1.54
CA ARG A 310 19.54 19.80 1.36
C ARG A 310 21.06 19.90 1.36
N GLY A 311 21.71 19.25 2.32
CA GLY A 311 23.16 19.26 2.47
C GLY A 311 23.71 17.84 2.45
N TRP A 312 24.84 17.63 1.75
CA TRP A 312 25.45 16.32 1.61
C TRP A 312 26.72 16.22 2.45
N VAL A 313 26.87 15.11 3.19
CA VAL A 313 28.05 14.85 4.03
C VAL A 313 29.32 14.75 3.19
N ALA A 314 29.19 14.26 1.94
CA ALA A 314 30.30 14.17 0.99
C ALA A 314 30.87 15.55 0.59
N GLU A 315 30.03 16.59 0.56
CA GLU A 315 30.46 17.96 0.25
C GLU A 315 31.02 18.66 1.48
N ARG A 316 30.36 18.45 2.64
CA ARG A 316 30.73 19.08 3.89
C ARG A 316 30.31 18.22 5.08
N ALA A 317 31.21 18.04 6.05
CA ALA A 317 30.89 17.34 7.29
C ALA A 317 29.64 17.92 7.96
N LEU A 318 28.78 17.05 8.50
CA LEU A 318 27.47 17.44 9.02
C LEU A 318 27.55 18.54 10.10
N GLU A 319 28.57 18.49 10.95
CA GLU A 319 28.83 19.46 12.02
C GLU A 319 29.20 20.87 11.51
N GLU A 320 29.75 20.94 10.30
CA GLU A 320 30.10 22.21 9.66
C GLU A 320 28.94 22.79 8.85
N GLN A 321 27.89 22.00 8.59
CA GLN A 321 26.71 22.47 7.88
C GLN A 321 25.89 23.39 8.78
N VAL A 322 25.56 24.56 8.25
CA VAL A 322 24.73 25.56 8.94
C VAL A 322 23.56 25.91 8.04
N PHE A 323 22.35 25.61 8.49
CA PHE A 323 21.15 26.09 7.82
C PHE A 323 20.73 27.43 8.42
N ALA A 324 20.59 28.46 7.59
CA ALA A 324 20.15 29.79 8.00
C ALA A 324 18.85 30.17 7.28
N TRP A 325 17.84 30.58 8.04
CA TRP A 325 16.58 31.08 7.53
C TRP A 325 16.38 32.52 7.96
N THR A 326 15.99 33.40 7.02
CA THR A 326 15.84 34.84 7.29
C THR A 326 14.41 35.27 7.04
N ARG A 327 13.79 35.90 8.04
CA ARG A 327 12.46 36.49 7.97
C ARG A 327 12.57 37.99 7.76
N ALA A 328 11.95 38.49 6.70
CA ALA A 328 11.83 39.91 6.42
C ALA A 328 10.89 40.61 7.43
N LYS A 329 11.20 41.85 7.81
CA LYS A 329 10.36 42.66 8.70
C LYS A 329 8.96 42.86 8.09
N GLY A 330 7.94 42.45 8.83
CA GLY A 330 6.52 42.58 8.44
C GLY A 330 5.78 41.24 8.28
N ILE A 331 6.49 40.11 8.26
CA ILE A 331 5.88 38.77 8.25
C ILE A 331 5.57 38.37 9.70
N VAL A 332 4.28 38.30 10.06
CA VAL A 332 3.78 37.98 11.41
C VAL A 332 3.21 36.55 11.47
N GLY A 333 3.91 35.61 10.83
CA GLY A 333 3.51 34.20 10.79
C GLY A 333 4.46 33.33 11.61
N ASP A 334 3.90 32.27 12.21
CA ASP A 334 4.70 31.19 12.78
C ASP A 334 5.27 30.34 11.64
N GLU A 335 6.50 29.88 11.80
CA GLU A 335 7.17 29.02 10.83
C GLU A 335 7.55 27.70 11.48
N TYR A 336 7.25 26.59 10.81
CA TYR A 336 7.48 25.24 11.29
C TYR A 336 8.70 24.63 10.61
N PHE A 337 9.62 24.08 11.39
CA PHE A 337 10.85 23.46 10.89
C PHE A 337 10.85 21.98 11.22
N ARG A 338 11.21 21.15 10.23
CA ARG A 338 11.43 19.70 10.45
C ARG A 338 12.74 19.27 9.81
N PHE A 339 13.38 18.29 10.42
CA PHE A 339 14.71 17.86 10.03
C PHE A 339 14.71 16.34 9.76
N GLY A 340 15.41 15.92 8.70
CA GLY A 340 15.49 14.51 8.33
C GLY A 340 16.84 14.14 7.75
N PHE A 341 17.28 12.90 7.98
CA PHE A 341 18.49 12.37 7.35
C PHE A 341 18.20 11.81 5.96
N LEU A 342 19.19 11.92 5.08
CA LEU A 342 19.22 11.31 3.76
C LEU A 342 20.03 10.00 3.79
N ARG A 343 19.54 8.99 3.09
CA ARG A 343 20.25 7.74 2.78
C ARG A 343 20.61 7.69 1.29
N GLU A 344 21.42 6.71 0.91
CA GLU A 344 21.69 6.22 -0.44
C GLU A 344 20.56 6.48 -1.44
N GLY A 345 20.91 7.17 -2.52
CA GLY A 345 19.97 7.60 -3.56
C GLY A 345 19.18 8.85 -3.20
N GLY A 346 19.48 9.50 -2.07
CA GLY A 346 18.83 10.74 -1.66
C GLY A 346 17.43 10.56 -1.08
N GLN A 347 17.10 9.38 -0.58
CA GLN A 347 15.82 9.13 0.09
C GLN A 347 15.85 9.66 1.53
N VAL A 348 14.80 10.34 1.96
CA VAL A 348 14.65 10.84 3.34
C VAL A 348 14.17 9.68 4.24
N LEU A 349 14.86 9.43 5.35
CA LEU A 349 14.51 8.38 6.32
C LEU A 349 13.24 8.70 7.12
N GLY A 350 12.97 9.99 7.32
CA GLY A 350 11.82 10.53 8.03
C GLY A 350 12.12 11.94 8.52
N TYR A 351 11.08 12.67 8.91
CA TYR A 351 11.19 14.02 9.45
C TYR A 351 10.84 14.05 10.94
N SER A 352 11.62 14.80 11.71
CA SER A 352 11.35 15.08 13.13
C SER A 352 9.97 15.72 13.33
N GLU A 353 9.50 15.77 14.58
CA GLU A 353 8.39 16.65 14.90
C GLU A 353 8.75 18.11 14.59
N ALA A 354 7.72 18.95 14.42
CA ALA A 354 7.90 20.32 14.03
C ALA A 354 8.36 21.19 15.21
N GLY A 355 9.51 21.84 15.07
CA GLY A 355 9.89 22.98 15.89
C GLY A 355 9.24 24.25 15.35
N THR A 356 8.74 25.11 16.24
CA THR A 356 7.99 26.32 15.88
C THR A 356 8.82 27.56 16.15
N TRP A 357 9.08 28.35 15.12
CA TRP A 357 9.63 29.69 15.26
C TRP A 357 8.51 30.73 15.20
N PHE A 358 8.16 31.24 16.37
CA PHE A 358 7.01 32.11 16.56
C PHE A 358 7.21 33.52 15.97
N GLY A 359 6.11 34.20 15.66
CA GLY A 359 6.10 35.60 15.21
C GLY A 359 6.83 36.57 16.16
N ASN A 360 6.82 36.29 17.47
CA ASN A 360 7.50 37.09 18.50
C ASN A 360 9.03 36.87 18.57
N GLY A 361 9.58 35.96 17.76
CA GLY A 361 10.99 35.60 17.76
C GLY A 361 11.40 34.50 18.74
N SER A 362 10.47 33.94 19.53
CA SER A 362 10.75 32.77 20.39
C SER A 362 10.73 31.46 19.62
N TRP A 363 11.39 30.44 20.17
CA TRP A 363 11.48 29.10 19.58
C TRP A 363 10.86 28.05 20.50
N SER A 364 10.03 27.15 19.95
CA SER A 364 9.59 25.91 20.61
C SER A 364 10.15 24.71 19.90
N GLN A 365 10.54 23.70 20.67
CA GLN A 365 10.97 22.40 20.17
C GLN A 365 9.78 21.46 19.94
N GLY A 366 9.90 20.54 18.97
CA GLY A 366 9.07 19.32 18.90
C GLY A 366 9.69 18.18 19.72
N ALA A 367 9.06 17.00 19.77
CA ALA A 367 9.73 15.80 20.27
C ALA A 367 10.81 15.31 19.28
N GLY A 368 11.94 14.80 19.79
CA GLY A 368 13.10 14.39 18.99
C GLY A 368 14.13 15.49 18.74
N TYR A 369 13.96 16.66 19.35
CA TYR A 369 15.06 17.58 19.62
C TYR A 369 15.72 17.11 20.92
N TRP A 370 17.06 17.13 20.97
CA TRP A 370 17.99 16.55 21.97
C TRP A 370 18.30 15.06 21.78
#